data_AF-A0A7V7X4X6-F1
#
_entry.id   AF-A0A7V7X4X6-F1
#
_cell.length_a   1.000
_cell.length_b   1.000
_cell.length_c   1.000
_cell.angle_alpha   90.00
_cell.angle_beta   90.00
_cell.angle_gamma   90.00
#
_symmetry.space_group_name_H-M   'P 1'
#
loop_
_entity.id
_entity.type
_entity.pdbx_description
1 polymer ?
#
loop_
_entity_poly.entity_id
_entity_poly.type
_entity_poly.pdbx_seq_one_letter_code
_entity_poly.pdbx_strand_id
1 'polypeptide(L)'
;MKIFCCLFLIYFLSGCSSNNISSADNLPRKRPGVFRVAFGSCSKHNRPQPLWKYILQGNPDVWVWLGDVIYADTKNMKRMARKYQLQKANPDYQKLVETIPVIGIWDDHDYGKNGANRTYSQKRESQRLFLDFLDVPADSPRRSQEGVYASYLFGTEKNQIKIILLDERYFRERKGENSDILGEIQWRWFENELTDSRAQIHLIGSSTQIVGRDHFHDKWADFPKSEKRLYELLKRTRVKNVVILAGDRHFSEISKFQDAPIGYPLYEITSSGMTHHKTGFWQNLFRLEQNRYRISGPFYELNYGIVDIDLVGQLITLYICDQTGKVRLKQEIHLEEIQPH
;
A
#
# COMPACT_ATOMS: atom_id res chain seq x y z
N MET A 1 40.01 58.87 25.53
CA MET A 1 39.30 58.43 24.32
C MET A 1 39.56 56.94 24.13
N LYS A 2 38.53 56.10 24.26
CA LYS A 2 38.64 54.64 24.20
C LYS A 2 38.54 54.17 22.75
N ILE A 3 39.53 53.40 22.31
CA ILE A 3 39.62 52.78 20.98
C ILE A 3 38.77 51.51 20.99
N PHE A 4 37.78 51.41 20.10
CA PHE A 4 36.95 50.22 19.93
C PHE A 4 37.58 49.31 18.86
N CYS A 5 37.97 48.11 19.28
CA CYS A 5 38.50 47.05 18.43
C CYS A 5 37.33 46.17 17.98
N CYS A 6 37.02 46.11 16.68
CA CYS A 6 36.00 45.21 16.14
C CYS A 6 36.63 43.87 15.75
N LEU A 7 36.30 42.82 16.50
CA LEU A 7 36.56 41.43 16.15
C LEU A 7 35.55 40.96 15.10
N PHE A 8 36.03 40.52 13.93
CA PHE A 8 35.24 39.78 12.95
C PHE A 8 35.17 38.30 13.38
N LEU A 9 33.99 37.85 13.79
CA LEU A 9 33.68 36.43 13.98
C LEU A 9 33.25 35.84 12.63
N ILE A 10 34.05 34.92 12.07
CA ILE A 10 33.68 34.15 10.88
C ILE A 10 32.88 32.93 11.33
N TYR A 11 31.57 32.93 11.07
CA TYR A 11 30.72 31.75 11.24
C TYR A 11 30.86 30.84 10.01
N PHE A 12 31.44 29.65 10.21
CA PHE A 12 31.31 28.54 9.26
C PHE A 12 29.90 27.95 9.36
N LEU A 13 29.07 28.22 8.36
CA LEU A 13 27.80 27.53 8.16
C LEU A 13 28.06 26.22 7.41
N SER A 14 28.01 25.10 8.13
CA SER A 14 27.90 23.76 7.57
C SER A 14 26.52 23.59 6.93
N GLY A 15 26.50 23.54 5.59
CA GLY A 15 25.28 23.30 4.83
C GLY A 15 24.83 21.84 4.94
N CYS A 16 23.80 21.58 5.75
CA CYS A 16 23.00 20.37 5.61
C CYS A 16 22.20 20.46 4.31
N SER A 17 22.45 19.53 3.38
CA SER A 17 21.65 19.31 2.17
C SER A 17 20.24 18.84 2.56
N SER A 18 19.35 19.79 2.83
CA SER A 18 17.91 19.54 2.79
C SER A 18 17.50 19.43 1.32
N ASN A 19 17.00 18.27 0.92
CA ASN A 19 16.35 18.07 -0.38
C ASN A 19 15.07 18.93 -0.42
N ASN A 20 15.22 20.21 -0.72
CA ASN A 20 14.12 21.12 -0.99
C ASN A 20 13.51 20.72 -2.33
N ILE A 21 12.41 19.96 -2.27
CA ILE A 21 11.57 19.63 -3.41
C ILE A 21 11.01 20.96 -3.94
N SER A 22 11.49 21.38 -5.11
CA SER A 22 10.99 22.59 -5.77
C SER A 22 9.52 22.41 -6.16
N SER A 23 8.77 23.51 -6.16
CA SER A 23 7.33 23.57 -6.39
C SER A 23 6.86 23.19 -7.82
N ALA A 24 7.75 22.71 -8.70
CA ALA A 24 7.52 22.47 -10.12
C ALA A 24 7.23 21.01 -10.54
N ASP A 25 7.19 20.05 -9.61
CA ASP A 25 6.90 18.67 -9.96
C ASP A 25 5.39 18.44 -10.16
N ASN A 26 4.97 18.50 -11.42
CA ASN A 26 3.74 17.89 -11.93
C ASN A 26 3.72 16.37 -11.65
N LEU A 27 2.67 15.67 -12.11
CA LEU A 27 2.62 14.21 -12.19
C LEU A 27 3.98 13.61 -12.59
N PRO A 28 4.51 12.62 -11.85
CA PRO A 28 5.82 12.06 -12.16
C PRO A 28 5.76 11.47 -13.58
N ARG A 29 6.58 11.97 -14.50
CA ARG A 29 6.56 11.50 -15.89
C ARG A 29 7.04 10.06 -15.97
N LYS A 30 6.17 9.15 -16.43
CA LYS A 30 6.56 7.75 -16.67
C LYS A 30 7.59 7.70 -17.80
N ARG A 31 8.80 7.22 -17.50
CA ARG A 31 9.87 7.05 -18.50
C ARG A 31 9.59 5.82 -19.37
N PRO A 32 10.03 5.78 -20.64
CA PRO A 32 9.96 4.57 -21.46
C PRO A 32 10.63 3.38 -20.76
N GLY A 33 10.01 2.21 -20.80
CA GLY A 33 10.53 0.98 -20.19
C GLY A 33 10.27 0.84 -18.68
N VAL A 34 9.72 1.87 -18.01
CA VAL A 34 9.30 1.79 -16.61
C VAL A 34 7.94 1.12 -16.50
N PHE A 35 7.83 0.12 -15.64
CA PHE A 35 6.55 -0.44 -15.22
C PHE A 35 6.03 0.36 -14.02
N ARG A 36 4.80 0.86 -14.10
CA ARG A 36 4.18 1.75 -13.12
C ARG A 36 2.97 1.11 -12.48
N VAL A 37 3.04 0.93 -11.16
CA VAL A 37 1.91 0.53 -10.33
C VAL A 37 1.32 1.77 -9.68
N ALA A 38 0.02 2.02 -9.85
CA ALA A 38 -0.71 2.97 -9.03
C ALA A 38 -1.55 2.21 -7.99
N PHE A 39 -1.68 2.75 -6.78
CA PHE A 39 -2.42 2.08 -5.71
C PHE A 39 -3.03 3.04 -4.70
N GLY A 40 -3.99 2.55 -3.92
CA GLY A 40 -4.60 3.31 -2.84
C GLY A 40 -5.67 2.56 -2.07
N SER A 41 -6.17 3.20 -1.01
CA SER A 41 -7.21 2.68 -0.12
C SER A 41 -8.10 3.81 0.42
N CYS A 42 -9.20 3.43 1.07
CA CYS A 42 -10.12 4.36 1.74
C CYS A 42 -10.85 5.31 0.76
N SER A 43 -11.48 4.69 -0.24
CA SER A 43 -12.32 5.37 -1.23
C SER A 43 -13.81 5.20 -0.90
N LYS A 44 -14.36 6.18 -0.20
CA LYS A 44 -15.77 6.14 0.19
C LYS A 44 -16.67 6.45 -1.02
N HIS A 45 -17.30 5.41 -1.57
CA HIS A 45 -18.21 5.44 -2.73
C HIS A 45 -19.23 6.58 -2.81
N ASN A 46 -19.62 7.21 -1.69
CA ASN A 46 -20.55 8.33 -1.66
C ASN A 46 -19.90 9.69 -1.36
N ARG A 47 -18.59 9.81 -1.51
CA ARG A 47 -17.83 11.06 -1.43
C ARG A 47 -17.24 11.42 -2.80
N PRO A 48 -16.88 12.70 -3.02
CA PRO A 48 -16.10 13.09 -4.20
C PRO A 48 -14.81 12.27 -4.30
N GLN A 49 -14.46 11.85 -5.52
CA GLN A 49 -13.27 11.03 -5.81
C GLN A 49 -12.38 11.76 -6.83
N PRO A 50 -11.72 12.87 -6.46
CA PRO A 50 -11.03 13.76 -7.40
C PRO A 50 -9.76 13.14 -8.01
N LEU A 51 -9.27 12.02 -7.44
CA LEU A 51 -7.97 11.46 -7.76
C LEU A 51 -7.93 10.70 -9.10
N TRP A 52 -9.05 10.11 -9.54
CA TRP A 52 -9.07 9.21 -10.70
C TRP A 52 -8.54 9.84 -11.98
N LYS A 53 -8.88 11.12 -12.22
CA LYS A 53 -8.38 11.89 -13.34
C LYS A 53 -6.84 11.92 -13.38
N TYR A 54 -6.20 12.16 -12.23
CA TYR A 54 -4.75 12.29 -12.13
C TYR A 54 -4.05 10.92 -12.11
N ILE A 55 -4.69 9.91 -11.52
CA ILE A 55 -4.25 8.51 -11.62
C ILE A 55 -4.17 8.09 -13.09
N LEU A 56 -5.24 8.34 -13.87
CA LEU A 56 -5.29 8.07 -15.31
C LEU A 56 -4.21 8.83 -16.09
N GLN A 57 -4.04 10.13 -15.82
CA GLN A 57 -2.99 10.94 -16.44
C GLN A 57 -1.57 10.45 -16.12
N GLY A 58 -1.40 9.77 -14.97
CA GLY A 58 -0.16 9.11 -14.58
C GLY A 58 0.20 7.90 -15.44
N ASN A 59 -0.68 7.45 -16.34
CA ASN A 59 -0.49 6.30 -17.24
C ASN A 59 0.07 5.03 -16.53
N PRO A 60 -0.55 4.58 -15.43
CA PRO A 60 -0.14 3.34 -14.76
C PRO A 60 -0.36 2.12 -15.65
N ASP A 61 0.42 1.06 -15.45
CA ASP A 61 0.19 -0.24 -16.10
C ASP A 61 -0.83 -1.09 -15.35
N VAL A 62 -1.01 -0.84 -14.06
CA VAL A 62 -1.97 -1.54 -13.20
C VAL A 62 -2.40 -0.64 -12.04
N TRP A 63 -3.68 -0.75 -11.67
CA TRP A 63 -4.20 -0.21 -10.43
C TRP A 63 -4.37 -1.31 -9.37
N VAL A 64 -3.95 -1.02 -8.14
CA VAL A 64 -4.05 -1.94 -6.99
C VAL A 64 -4.88 -1.31 -5.87
N TRP A 65 -6.03 -1.91 -5.59
CA TRP A 65 -6.79 -1.61 -4.37
C TRP A 65 -6.16 -2.30 -3.15
N LEU A 66 -5.92 -1.55 -2.09
CA LEU A 66 -5.44 -2.03 -0.79
C LEU A 66 -6.53 -1.96 0.30
N GLY A 67 -7.79 -2.11 -0.11
CA GLY A 67 -8.94 -2.12 0.78
C GLY A 67 -9.64 -0.77 0.95
N ASP A 68 -10.73 -0.83 1.71
CA ASP A 68 -11.76 0.21 1.84
C ASP A 68 -12.18 0.82 0.50
N VAL A 69 -12.45 -0.05 -0.48
CA VAL A 69 -12.96 0.32 -1.80
C VAL A 69 -14.37 0.89 -1.71
N ILE A 70 -15.15 0.43 -0.73
CA ILE A 70 -16.43 0.95 -0.27
C ILE A 70 -16.49 0.91 1.27
N TYR A 71 -17.31 1.80 1.85
CA TYR A 71 -17.66 1.75 3.28
C TYR A 71 -18.99 1.00 3.47
N ALA A 72 -18.95 -0.33 3.52
CA ALA A 72 -20.16 -1.15 3.54
C ALA A 72 -20.84 -1.17 4.92
N ASP A 73 -20.09 -1.58 5.96
CA ASP A 73 -20.51 -1.66 7.37
C ASP A 73 -21.93 -2.23 7.56
N THR A 74 -22.21 -3.35 6.91
CA THR A 74 -23.55 -3.92 6.85
C THR A 74 -23.52 -5.43 6.67
N LYS A 75 -24.50 -6.11 7.27
CA LYS A 75 -24.82 -7.52 6.94
C LYS A 75 -25.86 -7.64 5.83
N ASN A 76 -26.38 -6.53 5.30
CA ASN A 76 -27.33 -6.56 4.19
C ASN A 76 -26.57 -6.56 2.86
N MET A 77 -26.49 -7.73 2.22
CA MET A 77 -25.72 -7.92 0.99
C MET A 77 -26.28 -7.15 -0.21
N LYS A 78 -27.59 -6.84 -0.24
CA LYS A 78 -28.16 -5.94 -1.27
C LYS A 78 -27.64 -4.51 -1.10
N ARG A 79 -27.50 -4.04 0.15
CA ARG A 79 -26.92 -2.73 0.46
C ARG A 79 -25.45 -2.68 0.09
N MET A 80 -24.68 -3.73 0.40
CA MET A 80 -23.27 -3.84 0.00
C MET A 80 -23.13 -3.84 -1.52
N ALA A 81 -23.91 -4.65 -2.24
CA ALA A 81 -23.90 -4.69 -3.71
C ALA A 81 -24.17 -3.31 -4.33
N ARG A 82 -25.16 -2.56 -3.80
CA ARG A 82 -25.45 -1.19 -4.26
C ARG A 82 -24.26 -0.24 -4.05
N LYS A 83 -23.49 -0.41 -2.99
CA LYS A 83 -22.31 0.43 -2.72
C LYS A 83 -21.19 0.14 -3.71
N TYR A 84 -20.93 -1.13 -4.04
CA TYR A 84 -20.02 -1.48 -5.12
C TYR A 84 -20.49 -0.94 -6.47
N GLN A 85 -21.79 -1.02 -6.77
CA GLN A 85 -22.36 -0.40 -7.98
C GLN A 85 -22.11 1.12 -8.03
N LEU A 86 -22.27 1.83 -6.92
CA LEU A 86 -21.95 3.27 -6.85
C LEU A 86 -20.46 3.55 -7.08
N GLN A 87 -19.57 2.75 -6.50
CA GLN A 87 -18.13 2.89 -6.73
C GLN A 87 -17.78 2.65 -8.20
N LYS A 88 -18.33 1.58 -8.78
CA LYS A 88 -18.10 1.16 -10.17
C LYS A 88 -18.73 2.08 -11.21
N ALA A 89 -19.80 2.80 -10.85
CA ALA A 89 -20.47 3.78 -11.70
C ALA A 89 -19.77 5.15 -11.74
N ASN A 90 -18.67 5.36 -11.00
CA ASN A 90 -17.90 6.60 -11.11
C ASN A 90 -17.28 6.69 -12.52
N PRO A 91 -17.58 7.73 -13.33
CA PRO A 91 -17.14 7.78 -14.72
C PRO A 91 -15.63 7.77 -14.93
N ASP A 92 -14.86 8.37 -14.01
CA ASP A 92 -13.41 8.38 -14.11
C ASP A 92 -12.80 7.04 -13.67
N TYR A 93 -13.43 6.34 -12.72
CA TYR A 93 -13.05 4.96 -12.40
C TYR A 93 -13.39 3.99 -13.53
N GLN A 94 -14.51 4.17 -14.24
CA GLN A 94 -14.86 3.34 -15.41
C GLN A 94 -13.79 3.45 -16.50
N LYS A 95 -13.33 4.66 -16.82
CA LYS A 95 -12.23 4.87 -17.77
C LYS A 95 -10.96 4.13 -17.34
N LEU A 96 -10.65 4.10 -16.04
CA LEU A 96 -9.50 3.36 -15.52
C LEU A 96 -9.66 1.85 -15.78
N VAL A 97 -10.79 1.28 -15.36
CA VAL A 97 -11.11 -0.15 -15.54
C VAL A 97 -11.08 -0.56 -17.03
N GLU A 98 -11.53 0.32 -17.93
CA GLU A 98 -11.52 0.08 -19.38
C GLU A 98 -10.11 0.13 -20.00
N THR A 99 -9.16 0.81 -19.34
CA THR A 99 -7.83 1.09 -19.92
C THR A 99 -6.75 0.16 -19.38
N ILE A 100 -6.83 -0.25 -18.10
CA ILE A 100 -5.76 -1.00 -17.43
C ILE A 100 -6.34 -2.10 -16.53
N PRO A 101 -5.54 -3.14 -16.23
CA PRO A 101 -5.87 -4.08 -15.18
C PRO A 101 -6.11 -3.40 -13.83
N VAL A 102 -7.22 -3.76 -13.19
CA VAL A 102 -7.59 -3.36 -11.83
C VAL A 102 -7.59 -4.62 -10.97
N ILE A 103 -6.69 -4.66 -10.00
CA ILE A 103 -6.56 -5.77 -9.06
C ILE A 103 -6.71 -5.25 -7.63
N GLY A 104 -6.84 -6.15 -6.66
CA GLY A 104 -6.88 -5.70 -5.27
C GLY A 104 -7.32 -6.73 -4.25
N ILE A 105 -7.24 -6.26 -3.01
CA ILE A 105 -7.75 -6.88 -1.78
C ILE A 105 -8.68 -5.89 -1.08
N TRP A 106 -9.51 -6.40 -0.18
CA TRP A 106 -10.38 -5.61 0.68
C TRP A 106 -9.68 -5.17 1.97
N ASP A 107 -10.37 -4.33 2.74
CA ASP A 107 -10.17 -4.22 4.18
C ASP A 107 -11.52 -4.38 4.92
N ASP A 108 -11.59 -4.07 6.21
CA ASP A 108 -12.73 -4.37 7.07
C ASP A 108 -14.06 -3.75 6.62
N HIS A 109 -14.06 -2.54 6.05
CA HIS A 109 -15.27 -1.89 5.62
C HIS A 109 -15.91 -2.55 4.39
N ASP A 110 -15.10 -3.07 3.46
CA ASP A 110 -15.52 -3.89 2.32
C ASP A 110 -15.92 -5.29 2.76
N TYR A 111 -15.15 -5.87 3.70
CA TYR A 111 -15.42 -7.18 4.29
C TYR A 111 -16.77 -7.18 5.01
N GLY A 112 -17.17 -6.05 5.58
CA GLY A 112 -18.55 -5.73 5.91
C GLY A 112 -18.78 -5.16 7.30
N LYS A 113 -17.72 -4.93 8.09
CA LYS A 113 -17.77 -4.28 9.40
C LYS A 113 -16.37 -3.93 9.87
N ASN A 114 -16.15 -2.69 10.29
CA ASN A 114 -14.93 -2.24 10.97
C ASN A 114 -14.41 -3.25 12.03
N GLY A 115 -13.13 -3.62 11.93
CA GLY A 115 -12.43 -4.55 12.81
C GLY A 115 -12.93 -6.00 12.76
N ALA A 116 -13.75 -6.37 11.77
CA ALA A 116 -14.23 -7.73 11.63
C ALA A 116 -13.10 -8.72 11.31
N ASN A 117 -13.37 -9.97 11.63
CA ASN A 117 -12.43 -11.08 11.57
C ASN A 117 -13.16 -12.34 11.03
N ARG A 118 -12.55 -13.52 11.15
CA ARG A 118 -13.10 -14.78 10.62
C ARG A 118 -14.51 -15.16 11.08
N THR A 119 -14.99 -14.57 12.19
CA THR A 119 -16.32 -14.83 12.78
C THR A 119 -17.45 -14.02 12.11
N TYR A 120 -17.12 -13.13 11.17
CA TYR A 120 -18.13 -12.35 10.46
C TYR A 120 -19.01 -13.25 9.58
N SER A 121 -20.31 -13.19 9.84
CA SER A 121 -21.29 -14.16 9.31
C SER A 121 -21.64 -13.98 7.82
N GLN A 122 -21.16 -12.94 7.14
CA GLN A 122 -21.43 -12.71 5.71
C GLN A 122 -20.16 -12.74 4.86
N LYS A 123 -19.05 -13.27 5.37
CA LYS A 123 -17.75 -13.21 4.69
C LYS A 123 -17.75 -13.83 3.29
N ARG A 124 -18.53 -14.89 3.05
CA ARG A 124 -18.64 -15.55 1.75
C ARG A 124 -19.41 -14.69 0.74
N GLU A 125 -20.50 -14.08 1.17
CA GLU A 125 -21.28 -13.17 0.33
C GLU A 125 -20.51 -11.87 0.06
N SER A 126 -19.79 -11.33 1.06
CA SER A 126 -18.86 -10.22 0.87
C SER A 126 -17.80 -10.57 -0.18
N GLN A 127 -17.19 -11.77 -0.09
CA GLN A 127 -16.22 -12.27 -1.08
C GLN A 127 -16.80 -12.27 -2.49
N ARG A 128 -17.99 -12.83 -2.65
CA ARG A 128 -18.65 -12.87 -3.96
C ARG A 128 -18.82 -11.46 -4.53
N LEU A 129 -19.32 -10.51 -3.73
CA LEU A 129 -19.55 -9.14 -4.17
C LEU A 129 -18.25 -8.38 -4.49
N PHE A 130 -17.19 -8.60 -3.72
CA PHE A 130 -15.89 -8.00 -3.98
C PHE A 130 -15.26 -8.54 -5.28
N LEU A 131 -15.34 -9.85 -5.51
CA LEU A 131 -14.85 -10.47 -6.75
C LEU A 131 -15.70 -10.05 -7.97
N ASP A 132 -17.02 -9.86 -7.80
CA ASP A 132 -17.89 -9.28 -8.84
C ASP A 132 -17.51 -7.82 -9.14
N PHE A 133 -17.18 -7.03 -8.12
CA PHE A 133 -16.72 -5.66 -8.30
C PHE A 133 -15.43 -5.58 -9.13
N LEU A 134 -14.46 -6.46 -8.84
CA LEU A 134 -13.18 -6.57 -9.55
C LEU A 134 -13.26 -7.28 -10.91
N ASP A 135 -14.45 -7.64 -11.41
CA ASP A 135 -14.64 -8.38 -12.67
C ASP A 135 -13.85 -9.70 -12.73
N VAL A 136 -13.67 -10.38 -11.59
CA VAL A 136 -12.96 -11.65 -11.55
C VAL A 136 -13.75 -12.70 -12.34
N PRO A 137 -13.15 -13.42 -13.30
CA PRO A 137 -13.86 -14.40 -14.11
C PRO A 137 -14.61 -15.45 -13.29
N ALA A 138 -15.72 -15.96 -13.82
CA ALA A 138 -16.57 -16.94 -13.14
C ALA A 138 -15.88 -18.29 -12.92
N ASP A 139 -14.90 -18.63 -13.77
CA ASP A 139 -14.07 -19.84 -13.72
C ASP A 139 -12.76 -19.65 -12.92
N SER A 140 -12.50 -18.45 -12.40
CA SER A 140 -11.32 -18.18 -11.58
C SER A 140 -11.34 -19.07 -10.32
N PRO A 141 -10.21 -19.69 -9.92
CA PRO A 141 -10.13 -20.46 -8.68
C PRO A 141 -10.46 -19.61 -7.44
N ARG A 142 -10.33 -18.28 -7.54
CA ARG A 142 -10.73 -17.33 -6.49
C ARG A 142 -12.22 -17.36 -6.18
N ARG A 143 -13.06 -17.84 -7.11
CA ARG A 143 -14.51 -18.02 -6.91
C ARG A 143 -14.83 -19.22 -6.01
N SER A 144 -13.91 -20.17 -5.88
CA SER A 144 -14.04 -21.37 -5.03
C SER A 144 -13.14 -21.36 -3.80
N GLN A 145 -12.07 -20.56 -3.78
CA GLN A 145 -11.19 -20.44 -2.62
C GLN A 145 -11.87 -19.67 -1.47
N GLU A 146 -11.36 -19.82 -0.26
CA GLU A 146 -11.77 -19.02 0.89
C GLU A 146 -10.84 -17.81 1.03
N GLY A 147 -11.38 -16.58 1.00
CA GLY A 147 -10.60 -15.34 1.02
C GLY A 147 -10.30 -14.75 -0.37
N VAL A 148 -9.93 -13.47 -0.42
CA VAL A 148 -9.69 -12.73 -1.67
C VAL A 148 -8.23 -12.58 -2.05
N TYR A 149 -7.30 -13.20 -1.30
CA TYR A 149 -5.87 -13.17 -1.59
C TYR A 149 -5.58 -13.67 -3.03
N ALA A 150 -4.56 -13.10 -3.65
CA ALA A 150 -4.22 -13.37 -5.04
C ALA A 150 -2.79 -12.93 -5.38
N SER A 151 -2.21 -13.50 -6.43
CA SER A 151 -0.96 -13.04 -7.01
C SER A 151 -1.12 -12.76 -8.50
N TYR A 152 -0.30 -11.86 -9.02
CA TYR A 152 -0.29 -11.43 -10.42
C TYR A 152 1.16 -11.31 -10.88
N LEU A 153 1.43 -11.80 -12.08
CA LEU A 153 2.74 -11.74 -12.70
C LEU A 153 2.66 -10.84 -13.93
N PHE A 154 3.47 -9.79 -13.96
CA PHE A 154 3.56 -8.84 -15.05
C PHE A 154 4.94 -8.89 -15.71
N GLY A 155 5.03 -8.38 -16.94
CA GLY A 155 6.27 -8.28 -17.70
C GLY A 155 6.55 -9.50 -18.56
N THR A 156 7.83 -9.71 -18.89
CA THR A 156 8.28 -10.81 -19.76
C THR A 156 8.97 -11.90 -18.94
N GLU A 157 9.25 -13.07 -19.51
CA GLU A 157 9.94 -14.16 -18.81
C GLU A 157 11.25 -13.75 -18.12
N LYS A 158 11.98 -12.77 -18.68
CA LYS A 158 13.25 -12.28 -18.14
C LYS A 158 13.12 -11.08 -17.20
N ASN A 159 11.95 -10.43 -17.21
CA ASN A 159 11.68 -9.17 -16.51
C ASN A 159 10.27 -9.26 -15.89
N GLN A 160 10.13 -10.11 -14.89
CA GLN A 160 8.91 -10.42 -14.18
C GLN A 160 8.77 -9.54 -12.92
N ILE A 161 7.59 -8.96 -12.75
CA ILE A 161 7.18 -8.24 -11.55
C ILE A 161 6.03 -9.01 -10.94
N LYS A 162 6.18 -9.44 -9.69
CA LYS A 162 5.17 -10.20 -8.98
C LYS A 162 4.48 -9.31 -7.95
N ILE A 163 3.16 -9.17 -8.07
CA ILE A 163 2.33 -8.50 -7.08
C ILE A 163 1.57 -9.58 -6.31
N ILE A 164 1.79 -9.66 -5.00
CA ILE A 164 1.15 -10.62 -4.10
C ILE A 164 0.25 -9.83 -3.15
N LEU A 165 -1.03 -10.16 -3.08
CA LEU A 165 -2.00 -9.46 -2.25
C LEU A 165 -2.51 -10.36 -1.13
N LEU A 166 -2.38 -9.89 0.10
CA LEU A 166 -2.74 -10.64 1.30
C LEU A 166 -4.13 -10.23 1.80
N ASP A 167 -5.01 -11.20 2.02
CA ASP A 167 -6.27 -11.01 2.73
C ASP A 167 -6.04 -11.14 4.25
N GLU A 168 -6.26 -10.05 4.98
CA GLU A 168 -6.04 -9.99 6.43
C GLU A 168 -7.35 -10.05 7.24
N ARG A 169 -8.47 -10.43 6.61
CA ARG A 169 -9.80 -10.41 7.25
C ARG A 169 -10.49 -11.76 7.25
N TYR A 170 -10.40 -12.55 6.18
CA TYR A 170 -11.19 -13.78 6.02
C TYR A 170 -10.88 -14.85 7.09
N PHE A 171 -9.59 -15.05 7.38
CA PHE A 171 -9.11 -16.05 8.35
C PHE A 171 -8.65 -15.44 9.67
N ARG A 172 -8.53 -14.11 9.73
CA ARG A 172 -8.01 -13.39 10.88
C ARG A 172 -8.68 -13.79 12.18
N GLU A 173 -7.86 -14.05 13.18
CA GLU A 173 -8.28 -14.29 14.55
C GLU A 173 -8.47 -12.97 15.32
N ARG A 174 -8.88 -13.07 16.58
CA ARG A 174 -8.83 -11.91 17.48
C ARG A 174 -7.36 -11.54 17.68
N LYS A 175 -7.05 -10.24 17.82
CA LYS A 175 -5.70 -9.76 18.11
C LYS A 175 -5.13 -10.45 19.35
N GLY A 176 -3.83 -10.76 19.32
CA GLY A 176 -3.16 -11.45 20.43
C GLY A 176 -1.82 -12.05 20.02
N GLU A 177 -0.97 -12.29 21.01
CA GLU A 177 0.40 -12.77 20.84
C GLU A 177 0.51 -14.02 19.94
N ASN A 178 -0.39 -14.98 20.16
CA ASN A 178 -0.39 -16.28 19.49
C ASN A 178 -1.41 -16.39 18.34
N SER A 179 -2.05 -15.28 18.00
CA SER A 179 -3.13 -15.23 17.04
C SER A 179 -2.63 -15.14 15.62
N ASP A 180 -3.40 -15.69 14.68
CA ASP A 180 -3.05 -15.71 13.27
C ASP A 180 -3.90 -14.77 12.42
N ILE A 181 -3.27 -14.03 11.50
CA ILE A 181 -3.95 -13.05 10.64
C ILE A 181 -4.36 -13.61 9.27
N LEU A 182 -3.60 -14.56 8.69
CA LEU A 182 -3.81 -15.06 7.32
C LEU A 182 -4.51 -16.42 7.23
N GLY A 183 -4.46 -17.24 8.27
CA GLY A 183 -4.88 -18.64 8.22
C GLY A 183 -3.88 -19.54 7.49
N GLU A 184 -3.83 -20.81 7.89
CA GLU A 184 -2.83 -21.76 7.37
C GLU A 184 -2.95 -22.03 5.86
N ILE A 185 -4.16 -21.97 5.30
CA ILE A 185 -4.38 -22.15 3.85
C ILE A 185 -3.69 -21.04 3.07
N GLN A 186 -3.90 -19.77 3.47
CA GLN A 186 -3.25 -18.64 2.81
C GLN A 186 -1.75 -18.61 3.08
N TRP A 187 -1.28 -19.02 4.27
CA TRP A 187 0.15 -19.12 4.55
C TRP A 187 0.87 -20.09 3.61
N ARG A 188 0.31 -21.27 3.37
CA ARG A 188 0.88 -22.25 2.42
C ARG A 188 0.85 -21.72 1.00
N TRP A 189 -0.26 -21.09 0.61
CA TRP A 189 -0.35 -20.41 -0.68
C TRP A 189 0.76 -19.36 -0.82
N PHE A 190 0.92 -18.49 0.17
CA PHE A 190 1.90 -17.41 0.14
C PHE A 190 3.35 -17.94 0.11
N GLU A 191 3.64 -19.00 0.84
CA GLU A 191 4.93 -19.70 0.76
C GLU A 191 5.20 -20.25 -0.64
N ASN A 192 4.20 -20.84 -1.29
CA ASN A 192 4.33 -21.32 -2.67
C ASN A 192 4.54 -20.17 -3.67
N GLU A 193 3.93 -19.01 -3.43
CA GLU A 193 4.15 -17.84 -4.29
C GLU A 193 5.58 -17.28 -4.19
N LEU A 194 6.26 -17.48 -3.06
CA LEU A 194 7.62 -17.00 -2.83
C LEU A 194 8.70 -18.03 -3.16
N THR A 195 8.42 -19.31 -2.91
CA THR A 195 9.35 -20.42 -3.14
C THR A 195 9.73 -20.48 -4.62
N ASP A 196 11.04 -20.46 -4.89
CA ASP A 196 11.62 -20.48 -6.24
C ASP A 196 11.08 -19.39 -7.20
N SER A 197 10.53 -18.30 -6.65
CA SER A 197 10.04 -17.18 -7.46
C SER A 197 11.17 -16.56 -8.27
N ARG A 198 10.99 -16.54 -9.59
CA ARG A 198 11.96 -15.97 -10.54
C ARG A 198 11.74 -14.48 -10.79
N ALA A 199 10.72 -13.89 -10.17
CA ALA A 199 10.43 -12.48 -10.35
C ALA A 199 11.59 -11.59 -9.87
N GLN A 200 11.83 -10.53 -10.62
CA GLN A 200 12.87 -9.56 -10.35
C GLN A 200 12.43 -8.62 -9.24
N ILE A 201 11.11 -8.38 -9.08
CA ILE A 201 10.52 -7.51 -8.07
C ILE A 201 9.33 -8.21 -7.42
N HIS A 202 9.17 -8.01 -6.11
CA HIS A 202 8.05 -8.54 -5.34
C HIS A 202 7.35 -7.39 -4.60
N LEU A 203 6.16 -7.04 -5.06
CA LEU A 203 5.30 -6.09 -4.34
C LEU A 203 4.31 -6.89 -3.50
N ILE A 204 4.34 -6.71 -2.18
CA ILE A 204 3.40 -7.37 -1.26
C ILE A 204 2.38 -6.32 -0.81
N GLY A 205 1.15 -6.46 -1.28
CA GLY A 205 0.02 -5.64 -0.89
C GLY A 205 -0.62 -6.16 0.39
N SER A 206 -0.76 -5.27 1.36
CA SER A 206 -1.39 -5.48 2.66
C SER A 206 -2.44 -4.37 2.85
N SER A 207 -3.61 -4.72 3.36
CA SER A 207 -4.65 -3.75 3.74
C SER A 207 -4.20 -2.88 4.93
N THR A 208 -3.46 -3.46 5.89
CA THR A 208 -2.91 -2.74 7.04
C THR A 208 -1.38 -2.65 7.00
N GLN A 209 -0.78 -1.76 7.79
CA GLN A 209 0.68 -1.61 7.86
C GLN A 209 1.36 -2.86 8.44
N ILE A 210 2.42 -3.32 7.78
CA ILE A 210 3.34 -4.39 8.22
C ILE A 210 4.48 -3.78 9.05
N VAL A 211 5.11 -2.72 8.52
CA VAL A 211 6.28 -2.08 9.13
C VAL A 211 5.86 -1.04 10.17
N GLY A 212 4.88 -0.19 9.84
CA GLY A 212 4.32 0.78 10.77
C GLY A 212 3.73 0.08 12.00
N ARG A 213 4.28 0.38 13.20
CA ARG A 213 3.93 -0.39 14.42
C ARG A 213 3.58 0.40 15.68
N ASP A 214 3.90 1.69 15.73
CA ASP A 214 3.81 2.49 16.97
C ASP A 214 2.43 3.18 17.16
N HIS A 215 1.45 2.89 16.29
CA HIS A 215 0.10 3.44 16.34
C HIS A 215 -0.93 2.45 16.93
N PHE A 216 -2.11 2.96 17.31
CA PHE A 216 -3.15 2.16 17.98
C PHE A 216 -4.13 1.46 17.04
N HIS A 217 -4.07 1.76 15.75
CA HIS A 217 -4.91 1.15 14.72
C HIS A 217 -4.49 -0.29 14.37
N ASP A 218 -5.31 -0.96 13.55
CA ASP A 218 -5.03 -2.29 13.03
C ASP A 218 -3.69 -2.29 12.28
N LYS A 219 -2.87 -3.31 12.57
CA LYS A 219 -1.50 -3.49 12.06
C LYS A 219 -1.05 -4.91 12.31
N TRP A 220 -0.01 -5.33 11.60
CA TRP A 220 0.59 -6.65 11.79
C TRP A 220 1.20 -6.85 13.18
N ALA A 221 1.70 -5.78 13.81
CA ALA A 221 2.26 -5.86 15.17
C ALA A 221 1.23 -6.27 16.25
N ASP A 222 -0.08 -6.25 15.94
CA ASP A 222 -1.12 -6.82 16.81
C ASP A 222 -1.23 -8.36 16.71
N PHE A 223 -0.47 -8.98 15.80
CA PHE A 223 -0.33 -10.42 15.56
C PHE A 223 1.15 -10.85 15.51
N PRO A 224 1.91 -10.75 16.64
CA PRO A 224 3.35 -10.98 16.66
C PRO A 224 3.80 -12.33 16.07
N LYS A 225 3.03 -13.41 16.30
CA LYS A 225 3.27 -14.72 15.68
C LYS A 225 3.22 -14.67 14.15
N SER A 226 2.22 -14.03 13.57
CA SER A 226 2.09 -13.88 12.11
C SER A 226 3.16 -12.94 11.54
N GLU A 227 3.47 -11.83 12.23
CA GLU A 227 4.55 -10.91 11.83
C GLU A 227 5.90 -11.64 11.79
N LYS A 228 6.22 -12.41 12.83
CA LYS A 228 7.43 -13.24 12.86
C LYS A 228 7.46 -14.26 11.72
N ARG A 229 6.35 -14.98 11.50
CA ARG A 229 6.23 -15.97 10.41
C ARG A 229 6.42 -15.33 9.03
N LEU A 230 5.91 -14.12 8.80
CA LEU A 230 6.13 -13.35 7.58
C LEU A 230 7.62 -13.13 7.34
N TYR A 231 8.33 -12.53 8.30
CA TYR A 231 9.75 -12.24 8.12
C TYR A 231 10.59 -13.50 7.97
N GLU A 232 10.31 -14.55 8.74
CA GLU A 232 10.99 -15.85 8.59
C GLU A 232 10.75 -16.47 7.21
N LEU A 233 9.55 -16.34 6.66
CA LEU A 233 9.22 -16.84 5.32
C LEU A 233 9.98 -16.06 4.24
N LEU A 234 9.97 -14.73 4.31
CA LEU A 234 10.72 -13.87 3.38
C LEU A 234 12.23 -14.18 3.43
N LYS A 235 12.77 -14.36 4.65
CA LYS A 235 14.17 -14.74 4.85
C LYS A 235 14.48 -16.13 4.27
N ARG A 236 13.67 -17.15 4.56
CA ARG A 236 13.97 -18.54 4.15
C ARG A 236 13.88 -18.70 2.63
N THR A 237 12.91 -18.04 2.00
CA THR A 237 12.70 -18.09 0.55
C THR A 237 13.72 -17.24 -0.22
N ARG A 238 14.51 -16.43 0.50
CA ARG A 238 15.49 -15.50 -0.09
C ARG A 238 14.86 -14.65 -1.20
N VAL A 239 13.61 -14.25 -1.00
CA VAL A 239 12.93 -13.37 -1.94
C VAL A 239 13.69 -12.04 -1.98
N LYS A 240 13.95 -11.55 -3.20
CA LYS A 240 14.67 -10.30 -3.44
C LYS A 240 13.71 -9.19 -3.82
N ASN A 241 14.17 -7.95 -3.62
CA ASN A 241 13.48 -6.75 -4.09
C ASN A 241 12.03 -6.64 -3.60
N VAL A 242 11.83 -6.88 -2.29
CA VAL A 242 10.53 -6.79 -1.66
C VAL A 242 10.21 -5.33 -1.30
N VAL A 243 9.02 -4.88 -1.70
CA VAL A 243 8.42 -3.62 -1.23
C VAL A 243 6.99 -3.88 -0.77
N ILE A 244 6.64 -3.36 0.41
CA ILE A 244 5.28 -3.47 0.97
C ILE A 244 4.44 -2.28 0.50
N LEU A 245 3.20 -2.55 0.08
CA LEU A 245 2.17 -1.54 -0.19
C LEU A 245 1.08 -1.66 0.88
N ALA A 246 0.76 -0.57 1.59
CA ALA A 246 -0.18 -0.58 2.71
C ALA A 246 -1.30 0.48 2.61
N GLY A 247 -2.42 0.21 3.31
CA GLY A 247 -3.64 1.05 3.35
C GLY A 247 -4.08 1.48 4.78
N ASP A 248 -5.40 1.49 5.05
CA ASP A 248 -6.10 1.75 6.34
C ASP A 248 -5.92 3.14 7.01
N ARG A 249 -4.75 3.77 6.90
CA ARG A 249 -4.35 4.85 7.82
C ARG A 249 -5.03 6.21 7.64
N HIS A 250 -5.70 6.45 6.51
CA HIS A 250 -6.25 7.74 6.07
C HIS A 250 -5.20 8.86 5.94
N PHE A 251 -3.92 8.49 5.78
CA PHE A 251 -2.80 9.35 5.42
C PHE A 251 -1.78 8.53 4.63
N SER A 252 -0.71 9.18 4.17
CA SER A 252 0.41 8.49 3.52
C SER A 252 1.76 8.69 4.22
N GLU A 253 2.63 7.72 4.11
CA GLU A 253 4.02 7.79 4.56
C GLU A 253 4.87 6.74 3.85
N ILE A 254 6.19 6.89 3.97
CA ILE A 254 7.17 5.89 3.54
C ILE A 254 8.00 5.50 4.77
N SER A 255 8.07 4.19 5.02
CA SER A 255 8.83 3.59 6.11
C SER A 255 9.97 2.75 5.58
N LYS A 256 11.09 2.70 6.33
CA LYS A 256 12.23 1.82 6.10
C LYS A 256 12.61 1.12 7.40
N PHE A 257 12.40 -0.19 7.47
CA PHE A 257 12.94 -1.01 8.54
C PHE A 257 14.36 -1.43 8.14
N GLN A 258 15.34 -0.62 8.52
CA GLN A 258 16.75 -0.78 8.15
C GLN A 258 17.29 -2.17 8.50
N ASP A 259 17.03 -2.65 9.72
CA ASP A 259 17.52 -3.94 10.24
C ASP A 259 16.43 -5.01 10.23
N ALA A 260 15.58 -5.03 9.20
CA ALA A 260 14.54 -6.03 9.07
C ALA A 260 15.15 -7.45 9.10
N PRO A 261 14.53 -8.41 9.81
CA PRO A 261 15.07 -9.76 9.98
C PRO A 261 14.91 -10.65 8.74
N ILE A 262 15.00 -10.05 7.54
CA ILE A 262 14.92 -10.69 6.22
C ILE A 262 16.26 -10.68 5.47
N GLY A 263 17.28 -10.01 6.03
CA GLY A 263 18.62 -9.95 5.47
C GLY A 263 18.89 -8.73 4.58
N TYR A 264 18.00 -7.74 4.55
CA TYR A 264 18.16 -6.43 3.91
C TYR A 264 17.06 -5.47 4.43
N PRO A 265 17.17 -4.15 4.21
CA PRO A 265 16.14 -3.18 4.62
C PRO A 265 14.78 -3.44 3.97
N LEU A 266 13.71 -3.43 4.75
CA LEU A 266 12.34 -3.55 4.23
C LEU A 266 11.69 -2.18 4.09
N TYR A 267 11.26 -1.84 2.88
CA TYR A 267 10.53 -0.61 2.60
C TYR A 267 9.01 -0.87 2.57
N GLU A 268 8.26 0.05 3.14
CA GLU A 268 6.79 0.09 3.09
C GLU A 268 6.33 1.48 2.63
N ILE A 269 5.47 1.51 1.63
CA ILE A 269 4.74 2.72 1.24
C ILE A 269 3.26 2.58 1.61
N THR A 270 2.77 3.51 2.41
CA THR A 270 1.36 3.58 2.79
C THR A 270 0.68 4.66 1.99
N SER A 271 -0.41 4.31 1.28
CA SER A 271 -1.29 5.28 0.65
C SER A 271 -2.74 5.01 1.04
N SER A 272 -3.25 5.89 1.88
CA SER A 272 -4.59 5.79 2.42
C SER A 272 -5.24 7.16 2.53
N GLY A 273 -6.52 7.23 2.16
CA GLY A 273 -7.31 8.44 2.24
C GLY A 273 -7.66 9.04 0.87
N MET A 274 -8.06 8.21 -0.09
CA MET A 274 -8.40 8.66 -1.44
C MET A 274 -9.55 9.67 -1.49
N THR A 275 -10.49 9.56 -0.54
CA THR A 275 -11.69 10.42 -0.49
C THR A 275 -11.80 11.21 0.79
N HIS A 276 -11.00 10.85 1.81
CA HIS A 276 -11.00 11.51 3.09
C HIS A 276 -9.77 11.19 3.90
N HIS A 277 -9.36 12.17 4.69
CA HIS A 277 -8.30 12.09 5.67
C HIS A 277 -8.84 12.56 7.02
N LYS A 278 -8.09 12.36 8.10
CA LYS A 278 -8.45 12.88 9.42
C LYS A 278 -8.23 14.40 9.44
N THR A 279 -9.21 15.18 9.90
CA THR A 279 -9.15 16.65 9.99
C THR A 279 -9.31 17.14 11.43
N GLY A 280 -8.90 18.39 11.70
CA GLY A 280 -9.13 19.07 12.98
C GLY A 280 -8.43 18.40 14.16
N PHE A 281 -9.15 18.19 15.27
CA PHE A 281 -8.63 17.54 16.47
C PHE A 281 -7.99 16.17 16.19
N TRP A 282 -8.63 15.35 15.35
CA TRP A 282 -8.10 14.05 14.98
C TRP A 282 -6.82 14.15 14.16
N GLN A 283 -6.68 15.16 13.29
CA GLN A 283 -5.42 15.40 12.59
C GLN A 283 -4.29 15.74 13.57
N ASN A 284 -4.56 16.58 14.57
CA ASN A 284 -3.56 16.95 15.57
C ASN A 284 -3.13 15.73 16.40
N LEU A 285 -4.06 14.87 16.79
CA LEU A 285 -3.74 13.64 17.51
C LEU A 285 -2.93 12.66 16.64
N PHE A 286 -3.31 12.50 15.37
CA PHE A 286 -2.58 11.65 14.43
C PHE A 286 -1.19 12.18 14.10
N ARG A 287 -0.99 13.51 14.06
CA ARG A 287 0.35 14.11 13.89
C ARG A 287 1.32 13.74 15.01
N LEU A 288 0.80 13.36 16.18
CA LEU A 288 1.60 12.85 17.29
C LEU A 288 1.89 11.35 17.15
N GLU A 289 1.25 10.63 16.20
CA GLU A 289 1.55 9.23 15.96
C GLU A 289 2.99 9.09 15.44
N GLN A 290 3.79 8.46 16.29
CA GLN A 290 5.13 8.05 15.93
C GLN A 290 5.04 6.86 14.98
N ASN A 291 6.02 6.77 14.12
CA ASN A 291 6.42 5.55 13.45
C ASN A 291 7.93 5.60 13.41
N ARG A 292 8.58 4.77 14.22
CA ARG A 292 10.05 4.74 14.35
C ARG A 292 10.78 4.44 13.04
N TYR A 293 10.10 3.88 12.05
CA TYR A 293 10.66 3.54 10.74
C TYR A 293 10.34 4.57 9.66
N ARG A 294 9.56 5.60 9.96
CA ARG A 294 9.18 6.63 8.98
C ARG A 294 10.40 7.39 8.50
N ILE A 295 10.62 7.36 7.19
CA ILE A 295 11.68 8.13 6.52
C ILE A 295 11.12 9.27 5.66
N SER A 296 9.83 9.24 5.33
CA SER A 296 9.14 10.32 4.60
C SER A 296 7.67 10.42 5.01
N GLY A 297 7.14 11.65 5.09
CA GLY A 297 5.79 11.93 5.57
C GLY A 297 5.75 12.25 7.07
N PRO A 298 4.58 12.14 7.73
CA PRO A 298 3.29 11.77 7.17
C PRO A 298 2.68 12.87 6.29
N PHE A 299 1.86 12.48 5.30
CA PHE A 299 1.09 13.36 4.43
C PHE A 299 -0.42 13.16 4.65
N TYR A 300 -1.09 14.18 5.21
CA TYR A 300 -2.49 14.12 5.68
C TYR A 300 -3.50 14.81 4.74
N GLU A 301 -3.34 14.68 3.43
CA GLU A 301 -4.34 15.13 2.47
C GLU A 301 -4.79 13.97 1.58
N LEU A 302 -5.73 14.21 0.67
CA LEU A 302 -6.14 13.21 -0.31
C LEU A 302 -4.96 12.81 -1.18
N ASN A 303 -4.76 11.50 -1.33
CA ASN A 303 -3.55 10.97 -1.92
C ASN A 303 -3.78 9.62 -2.64
N TYR A 304 -2.82 9.28 -3.48
CA TYR A 304 -2.62 7.95 -4.04
C TYR A 304 -1.12 7.65 -4.17
N GLY A 305 -0.77 6.38 -4.20
CA GLY A 305 0.60 5.92 -4.32
C GLY A 305 0.97 5.54 -5.75
N ILE A 306 2.24 5.72 -6.10
CA ILE A 306 2.85 5.20 -7.33
C ILE A 306 4.13 4.44 -6.97
N VAL A 307 4.35 3.31 -7.63
CA VAL A 307 5.62 2.59 -7.66
C VAL A 307 6.08 2.50 -9.11
N ASP A 308 7.17 3.17 -9.42
CA ASP A 308 7.87 3.05 -10.71
C ASP A 308 8.99 2.03 -10.57
N ILE A 309 9.01 1.07 -11.49
CA ILE A 309 10.01 -0.01 -11.54
C ILE A 309 10.79 0.12 -12.84
N ASP A 310 12.05 0.50 -12.71
CA ASP A 310 13.04 0.57 -13.78
C ASP A 310 14.04 -0.58 -13.62
N LEU A 311 13.75 -1.71 -14.26
CA LEU A 311 14.63 -2.90 -14.19
C LEU A 311 15.98 -2.68 -14.88
N VAL A 312 16.03 -1.82 -15.91
CA VAL A 312 17.27 -1.52 -16.63
C VAL A 312 18.17 -0.63 -15.78
N GLY A 313 17.59 0.42 -15.19
CA GLY A 313 18.27 1.31 -14.24
C GLY A 313 18.46 0.72 -12.84
N GLN A 314 17.95 -0.49 -12.58
CA GLN A 314 17.95 -1.15 -11.28
C GLN A 314 17.42 -0.25 -10.15
N LEU A 315 16.28 0.40 -10.40
CA LEU A 315 15.71 1.40 -9.50
C LEU A 315 14.21 1.18 -9.31
N ILE A 316 13.76 1.24 -8.05
CA ILE A 316 12.36 1.44 -7.70
C ILE A 316 12.22 2.89 -7.23
N THR A 317 11.18 3.59 -7.70
CA THR A 317 10.83 4.90 -7.17
C THR A 317 9.41 4.89 -6.62
N LEU A 318 9.30 5.23 -5.34
CA LEU A 318 8.07 5.36 -4.60
C LEU A 318 7.62 6.81 -4.63
N TYR A 319 6.36 7.06 -4.95
CA TYR A 319 5.76 8.39 -4.88
C TYR A 319 4.44 8.36 -4.12
N ILE A 320 4.18 9.42 -3.39
CA ILE A 320 2.85 9.80 -2.93
C ILE A 320 2.45 11.07 -3.66
N CYS A 321 1.34 11.01 -4.37
CA CYS A 321 0.78 12.13 -5.12
C CYS A 321 -0.49 12.66 -4.43
N ASP A 322 -0.72 13.97 -4.50
CA ASP A 322 -1.94 14.58 -3.98
C ASP A 322 -3.08 14.63 -5.01
N GLN A 323 -4.20 15.26 -4.63
CA GLN A 323 -5.39 15.41 -5.49
C GLN A 323 -5.21 16.26 -6.75
N THR A 324 -4.04 16.85 -6.96
CA THR A 324 -3.68 17.58 -8.18
C THR A 324 -2.66 16.81 -9.03
N GLY A 325 -2.31 15.59 -8.60
CA GLY A 325 -1.27 14.76 -9.21
C GLY A 325 0.16 15.18 -8.86
N LYS A 326 0.33 16.19 -8.01
CA LYS A 326 1.65 16.67 -7.58
C LYS A 326 2.31 15.67 -6.64
N VAL A 327 3.59 15.39 -6.85
CA VAL A 327 4.40 14.57 -5.95
C VAL A 327 4.60 15.30 -4.62
N ARG A 328 4.27 14.64 -3.52
CA ARG A 328 4.43 15.16 -2.15
C ARG A 328 5.48 14.41 -1.37
N LEU A 329 5.56 13.09 -1.54
CA LEU A 329 6.64 12.26 -0.99
C LEU A 329 7.29 11.48 -2.14
N LYS A 330 8.61 11.29 -2.06
CA LYS A 330 9.41 10.52 -3.02
C LYS A 330 10.48 9.73 -2.27
N GLN A 331 10.68 8.47 -2.63
CA GLN A 331 11.82 7.66 -2.20
C GLN A 331 12.35 6.84 -3.37
N GLU A 332 13.66 6.86 -3.57
CA GLU A 332 14.37 6.01 -4.55
C GLU A 332 15.01 4.84 -3.82
N ILE A 333 14.94 3.63 -4.41
CA ILE A 333 15.49 2.41 -3.83
C ILE A 333 16.27 1.70 -4.94
N HIS A 334 17.59 1.62 -4.79
CA HIS A 334 18.40 0.83 -5.71
C HIS A 334 18.22 -0.66 -5.41
N LEU A 335 18.07 -1.50 -6.44
CA LEU A 335 17.78 -2.94 -6.23
C LEU A 335 18.90 -3.67 -5.47
N GLU A 336 20.13 -3.18 -5.55
CA GLU A 336 21.26 -3.70 -4.77
C GLU A 336 21.08 -3.53 -3.25
N GLU A 337 20.29 -2.53 -2.79
CA GLU A 337 20.02 -2.30 -1.37
C GLU A 337 19.12 -3.38 -0.76
N ILE A 338 18.29 -4.02 -1.58
CA ILE A 338 17.22 -4.93 -1.12
C ILE A 338 17.38 -6.34 -1.70
N GLN A 339 18.65 -6.79 -1.78
CA GLN A 339 19.02 -8.17 -2.08
C GLN A 339 19.28 -8.96 -0.79
N PRO A 340 18.91 -10.26 -0.72
CA PRO A 340 19.37 -11.15 0.33
C PRO A 340 20.89 -11.21 0.40
N HIS A 341 21.45 -11.00 1.60
CA HIS A 341 22.86 -11.27 1.91
C HIS A 341 23.17 -12.76 2.03
#